data_AF-A0A3E0R056-F1
#
_entry.id   AF-A0A3E0R056-F1
#
_cell.length_a   1.000
_cell.length_b   1.000
_cell.length_c   1.000
_cell.angle_alpha   90.00
_cell.angle_beta   90.00
_cell.angle_gamma   90.00
#
_symmetry.space_group_name_H-M   'P 1'
#
loop_
_entity.id
_entity.type
_entity.pdbx_description
1 polymer ?
#
loop_
_entity_poly.entity_id
_entity_poly.type
_entity_poly.pdbx_seq_one_letter_code
_entity_poly.pdbx_strand_id
1 'polypeptide(L)'
;MKKRSNRKENYKMWLNRRNAIRRLAALALTCALAGTLAACGGKDDGGVPGEGKGDPVATYQGKTVTDTEFNKYLSLLELTSPMEAMYIEYIPGYKEQVLERYIIYKEYAAKATSDDVKQAEESAATFRGQLDEVLKDEAQKESIKQILDKSGLTSKEAERLLKMLISGELAIDKKFQEIKNAVTEDEIRAEFDKAPSDYNIVTVRHILVATTDSATGEEKRTEEEALARAKEARAKLIAGGSWDELAKEYSDDPGSKDNGGLYADAKAGDWVEEFKQAANTQPIGVIGEPVLTSYGYHVIKVEKREEMTFDKLPQDKKDAIRESLAAPKLNEEMEKELEALGIEISLPQEETPAEDGSGEEPQGEAGGDGEAPQDDAGGENGGDAGGETAQ
;
A
#
# COMPACT_ATOMS: atom_id res chain seq x y z
N MET A 1 -14.68 -5.50 26.51
CA MET A 1 -13.28 -5.85 26.22
C MET A 1 -13.00 -6.04 24.72
N LYS A 2 -13.86 -6.70 23.92
CA LYS A 2 -13.68 -6.83 22.45
C LYS A 2 -13.58 -5.50 21.67
N LYS A 3 -14.40 -4.47 21.97
CA LYS A 3 -14.33 -3.14 21.31
C LYS A 3 -12.99 -2.41 21.49
N ARG A 4 -12.27 -2.64 22.59
CA ARG A 4 -10.93 -2.05 22.82
C ARG A 4 -9.83 -2.76 22.04
N SER A 5 -10.03 -4.03 21.67
CA SER A 5 -9.08 -4.82 20.90
C SER A 5 -9.06 -4.40 19.42
N ASN A 6 -10.23 -4.14 18.83
CA ASN A 6 -10.32 -3.69 17.43
C ASN A 6 -9.69 -2.30 17.21
N ARG A 7 -9.82 -1.36 18.16
CA ARG A 7 -9.29 0.00 18.01
C ARG A 7 -7.76 0.04 17.80
N LYS A 8 -7.02 -0.88 18.41
CA LYS A 8 -5.55 -0.92 18.32
C LYS A 8 -5.00 -1.47 17.00
N GLU A 9 -5.73 -2.39 16.35
CA GLU A 9 -5.32 -2.91 15.04
C GLU A 9 -5.64 -1.92 13.90
N ASN A 10 -6.78 -1.25 14.01
CA ASN A 10 -7.26 -0.24 13.07
C ASN A 10 -6.29 0.95 12.92
N TYR A 11 -5.58 1.31 13.98
CA TYR A 11 -4.68 2.46 13.99
C TYR A 11 -3.36 2.21 13.21
N LYS A 12 -2.86 0.97 13.15
CA LYS A 12 -1.65 0.64 12.37
C LYS A 12 -1.82 0.88 10.87
N MET A 13 -3.05 0.80 10.34
CA MET A 13 -3.36 1.13 8.94
C MET A 13 -3.35 2.63 8.63
N TRP A 14 -3.57 3.50 9.64
CA TRP A 14 -3.69 4.96 9.48
C TRP A 14 -2.38 5.61 8.97
N LEU A 15 -1.22 5.22 9.50
CA LEU A 15 0.08 5.80 9.09
C LEU A 15 0.63 5.30 7.76
N ASN A 16 0.33 4.06 7.38
CA ASN A 16 0.80 3.51 6.09
C ASN A 16 0.22 4.31 4.89
N ARG A 17 -0.78 5.17 5.15
CA ARG A 17 -1.44 6.06 4.18
C ARG A 17 -1.04 7.53 4.28
N ARG A 18 -0.10 7.94 5.14
CA ARG A 18 0.43 9.33 5.14
C ARG A 18 1.07 9.72 3.79
N ASN A 19 1.59 8.71 3.07
CA ASN A 19 2.05 8.86 1.69
C ASN A 19 0.91 9.06 0.67
N ALA A 20 -0.33 8.68 0.98
CA ALA A 20 -1.50 8.84 0.11
C ALA A 20 -2.06 10.28 0.11
N ILE A 21 -1.88 11.03 1.21
CA ILE A 21 -2.35 12.43 1.32
C ILE A 21 -1.24 13.42 0.94
N ARG A 22 0.04 13.12 1.20
CA ARG A 22 1.15 13.77 0.44
C ARG A 22 0.97 13.57 -1.06
N ARG A 23 0.40 12.43 -1.47
CA ARG A 23 -0.09 12.22 -2.84
C ARG A 23 -1.38 12.95 -3.16
N LEU A 24 -2.23 13.42 -2.24
CA LEU A 24 -3.32 14.36 -2.55
C LEU A 24 -2.77 15.76 -2.87
N ALA A 25 -1.73 16.20 -2.17
CA ALA A 25 -0.96 17.38 -2.55
C ALA A 25 -0.19 17.18 -3.89
N ALA A 26 0.21 15.96 -4.22
CA ALA A 26 0.85 15.60 -5.49
C ALA A 26 -0.11 15.10 -6.60
N LEU A 27 -1.38 14.82 -6.31
CA LEU A 27 -2.45 14.45 -7.26
C LEU A 27 -3.18 15.71 -7.77
N ALA A 28 -2.74 16.89 -7.33
CA ALA A 28 -2.83 18.11 -8.11
C ALA A 28 -1.93 18.09 -9.36
N LEU A 29 -1.22 16.99 -9.64
CA LEU A 29 -0.16 16.89 -10.65
C LEU A 29 -0.32 15.66 -11.57
N THR A 30 -1.48 15.50 -12.21
CA THR A 30 -1.56 14.88 -13.55
C THR A 30 -2.78 15.39 -14.32
N CYS A 31 -2.64 16.59 -14.89
CA CYS A 31 -2.96 16.97 -16.28
C CYS A 31 -3.13 18.50 -16.37
N ALA A 32 -2.41 19.08 -17.33
CA ALA A 32 -2.19 20.51 -17.50
C ALA A 32 -3.46 21.32 -17.76
N LEU A 33 -3.55 22.54 -17.22
CA LEU A 33 -3.39 23.79 -17.97
C LEU A 33 -3.47 25.03 -17.08
N ALA A 34 -2.76 26.06 -17.52
CA ALA A 34 -2.57 27.34 -16.88
C ALA A 34 -3.83 28.23 -16.89
N GLY A 35 -3.95 29.10 -15.89
CA GLY A 35 -4.85 30.24 -15.94
C GLY A 35 -5.23 30.78 -14.56
N THR A 36 -4.68 31.93 -14.19
CA THR A 36 -5.13 32.75 -13.06
C THR A 36 -6.58 33.22 -13.27
N LEU A 37 -7.38 33.29 -12.19
CA LEU A 37 -8.22 34.46 -11.90
C LEU A 37 -8.86 34.35 -10.50
N ALA A 38 -8.87 35.50 -9.82
CA ALA A 38 -9.56 35.73 -8.56
C ALA A 38 -11.08 35.84 -8.77
N ALA A 39 -11.88 35.39 -7.80
CA ALA A 39 -13.25 35.87 -7.62
C ALA A 39 -13.74 35.67 -6.18
N CYS A 40 -14.45 36.70 -5.71
CA CYS A 40 -14.79 36.99 -4.32
C CYS A 40 -15.97 36.18 -3.74
N GLY A 41 -15.85 35.85 -2.45
CA GLY A 41 -16.73 36.36 -1.40
C GLY A 41 -18.24 36.13 -1.52
N GLY A 42 -18.70 34.98 -1.02
CA GLY A 42 -20.08 34.81 -0.56
C GLY A 42 -20.08 34.60 0.96
N LYS A 43 -20.97 35.27 1.69
CA LYS A 43 -21.12 35.22 3.16
C LYS A 43 -21.04 33.79 3.69
N ASP A 44 -19.88 33.48 4.27
CA ASP A 44 -19.59 32.20 4.90
C ASP A 44 -20.01 32.28 6.37
N ASP A 45 -20.72 31.24 6.83
CA ASP A 45 -20.99 31.00 8.25
C ASP A 45 -19.72 30.56 9.02
N GLY A 46 -18.56 30.49 8.35
CA GLY A 46 -17.24 30.22 8.93
C GLY A 46 -17.04 28.80 9.47
N GLY A 47 -18.13 28.07 9.76
CA GLY A 47 -18.15 26.70 10.24
C GLY A 47 -18.03 25.65 9.15
N VAL A 48 -17.98 24.39 9.57
CA VAL A 48 -17.86 23.25 8.65
C VAL A 48 -19.19 23.04 7.90
N PRO A 49 -19.18 22.75 6.59
CA PRO A 49 -20.43 22.55 5.84
C PRO A 49 -21.35 21.48 6.44
N GLY A 50 -22.59 21.86 6.76
CA GLY A 50 -23.59 20.96 7.35
C GLY A 50 -23.58 20.90 8.87
N GLU A 51 -22.63 21.56 9.53
CA GLU A 51 -22.52 21.60 11.00
C GLU A 51 -23.81 22.10 11.66
N GLY A 52 -24.26 21.38 12.69
CA GLY A 52 -25.48 21.69 13.43
C GLY A 52 -26.81 21.41 12.70
N LYS A 53 -26.77 20.81 11.51
CA LYS A 53 -27.97 20.38 10.76
C LYS A 53 -28.04 18.86 10.69
N GLY A 54 -29.24 18.31 10.85
CA GLY A 54 -29.47 16.86 10.81
C GLY A 54 -29.26 16.17 12.17
N ASP A 55 -29.22 14.84 12.15
CA ASP A 55 -29.18 14.01 13.34
C ASP A 55 -27.74 13.78 13.83
N PRO A 56 -27.49 13.70 15.15
CA PRO A 56 -26.16 13.40 15.68
C PRO A 56 -25.66 12.01 15.24
N VAL A 57 -24.45 11.95 14.69
CA VAL A 57 -23.71 10.69 14.43
C VAL A 57 -22.53 10.48 15.37
N ALA A 58 -22.06 11.56 16.01
CA ALA A 58 -21.17 11.48 17.16
C ALA A 58 -21.31 12.72 18.05
N THR A 59 -21.09 12.53 19.35
CA THR A 59 -20.95 13.61 20.33
C THR A 59 -19.65 13.44 21.11
N TYR A 60 -19.01 14.55 21.46
CA TYR A 60 -17.77 14.55 22.24
C TYR A 60 -17.51 15.93 22.84
N GLN A 61 -17.13 16.01 24.10
CA GLN A 61 -16.80 17.27 24.80
C GLN A 61 -17.79 18.45 24.56
N GLY A 62 -19.09 18.15 24.45
CA GLY A 62 -20.14 19.16 24.18
C GLY A 62 -20.27 19.60 22.72
N LYS A 63 -19.49 19.01 21.80
CA LYS A 63 -19.59 19.16 20.34
C LYS A 63 -20.36 17.98 19.74
N THR A 64 -20.90 18.19 18.55
CA THR A 64 -21.67 17.20 17.80
C THR A 64 -21.19 17.18 16.36
N VAL A 65 -21.00 15.98 15.80
CA VAL A 65 -20.96 15.76 14.34
C VAL A 65 -22.33 15.24 13.93
N THR A 66 -22.92 15.85 12.90
CA THR A 66 -24.21 15.41 12.36
C THR A 66 -24.04 14.55 11.12
N ASP A 67 -25.08 13.80 10.78
CA ASP A 67 -25.15 13.00 9.56
C ASP A 67 -24.96 13.86 8.30
N THR A 68 -25.55 15.06 8.28
CA THR A 68 -25.47 16.00 7.16
C THR A 68 -24.04 16.46 6.93
N GLU A 69 -23.32 16.80 8.01
CA GLU A 69 -21.91 17.16 7.95
C GLU A 69 -21.05 15.97 7.50
N PHE A 70 -21.24 14.81 8.13
CA PHE A 70 -20.40 13.65 7.87
C PHE A 70 -20.63 13.07 6.47
N ASN A 71 -21.86 13.06 5.96
CA ASN A 71 -22.17 12.60 4.60
C ASN A 71 -21.53 13.51 3.54
N LYS A 72 -21.42 14.83 3.80
CA LYS A 72 -20.66 15.74 2.92
C LYS A 72 -19.17 15.42 2.92
N TYR A 73 -18.60 15.10 4.08
CA TYR A 73 -17.24 14.60 4.16
C TYR A 73 -17.05 13.27 3.40
N LEU A 74 -18.00 12.33 3.52
CA LEU A 74 -17.95 11.05 2.78
C LEU A 74 -18.02 11.25 1.26
N SER A 75 -18.86 12.15 0.76
CA SER A 75 -18.87 12.52 -0.67
C SER A 75 -17.52 13.11 -1.12
N LEU A 76 -16.90 13.96 -0.30
CA LEU A 76 -15.56 14.49 -0.61
C LEU A 76 -14.49 13.38 -0.58
N LEU A 77 -14.59 12.44 0.36
CA LEU A 77 -13.68 11.30 0.46
C LEU A 77 -13.81 10.37 -0.75
N GLU A 78 -15.03 10.11 -1.23
CA GLU A 78 -15.26 9.33 -2.46
C GLU A 78 -14.63 10.00 -3.68
N LEU A 79 -14.75 11.33 -3.77
CA LEU A 79 -14.16 12.11 -4.86
C LEU A 79 -12.62 12.10 -4.83
N THR A 80 -12.02 12.17 -3.64
CA THR A 80 -10.57 12.33 -3.48
C THR A 80 -9.84 11.00 -3.23
N SER A 81 -10.54 9.96 -2.81
CA SER A 81 -9.99 8.66 -2.42
C SER A 81 -11.02 7.53 -2.63
N PRO A 82 -11.40 7.23 -3.90
CA PRO A 82 -12.46 6.27 -4.21
C PRO A 82 -12.20 4.86 -3.69
N MET A 83 -10.93 4.41 -3.69
CA MET A 83 -10.54 3.12 -3.09
C MET A 83 -10.80 3.07 -1.59
N GLU A 84 -10.75 4.21 -0.90
CA GLU A 84 -11.03 4.27 0.52
C GLU A 84 -12.52 4.31 0.82
N ALA A 85 -13.30 5.03 -0.01
CA ALA A 85 -14.75 4.99 0.06
C ALA A 85 -15.29 3.56 -0.16
N MET A 86 -14.68 2.78 -1.05
CA MET A 86 -14.98 1.36 -1.21
C MET A 86 -14.85 0.59 0.11
N TYR A 87 -13.79 0.81 0.88
CA TYR A 87 -13.62 0.10 2.16
C TYR A 87 -14.70 0.43 3.20
N ILE A 88 -15.34 1.60 3.11
CA ILE A 88 -16.44 1.98 4.01
C ILE A 88 -17.65 1.06 3.77
N GLU A 89 -17.87 0.64 2.54
CA GLU A 89 -19.00 -0.21 2.17
C GLU A 89 -18.75 -1.69 2.49
N TYR A 90 -17.50 -2.17 2.42
CA TYR A 90 -17.18 -3.59 2.52
C TYR A 90 -16.56 -4.04 3.85
N ILE A 91 -16.02 -3.13 4.66
CA ILE A 91 -15.31 -3.48 5.90
C ILE A 91 -16.15 -3.03 7.11
N PRO A 92 -16.76 -3.99 7.86
CA PRO A 92 -17.56 -3.67 9.03
C PRO A 92 -16.81 -2.81 10.04
N GLY A 93 -17.44 -1.71 10.46
CA GLY A 93 -16.86 -0.76 11.43
C GLY A 93 -15.77 0.15 10.88
N TYR A 94 -15.46 0.11 9.57
CA TYR A 94 -14.53 1.06 8.96
C TYR A 94 -15.11 2.48 8.90
N LYS A 95 -16.44 2.61 8.69
CA LYS A 95 -17.15 3.90 8.74
C LYS A 95 -16.98 4.61 10.10
N GLU A 96 -17.02 3.88 11.20
CA GLU A 96 -16.76 4.41 12.55
C GLU A 96 -15.33 4.97 12.66
N GLN A 97 -14.33 4.28 12.11
CA GLN A 97 -12.94 4.75 12.10
C GLN A 97 -12.77 6.01 11.25
N VAL A 98 -13.46 6.09 10.11
CA VAL A 98 -13.47 7.27 9.24
C VAL A 98 -14.09 8.47 9.97
N LEU A 99 -15.13 8.25 10.79
CA LEU A 99 -15.73 9.29 11.64
C LEU A 99 -14.78 9.75 12.75
N GLU A 100 -14.13 8.82 13.46
CA GLU A 100 -13.12 9.15 14.49
C GLU A 100 -11.96 9.97 13.88
N ARG A 101 -11.47 9.58 12.70
CA ARG A 101 -10.42 10.32 11.99
C ARG A 101 -10.89 11.71 11.56
N TYR A 102 -12.12 11.83 11.07
CA TYR A 102 -12.71 13.12 10.71
C TYR A 102 -12.77 14.07 11.92
N ILE A 103 -13.18 13.58 13.08
CA ILE A 103 -13.19 14.34 14.34
C ILE A 103 -11.78 14.82 14.69
N ILE A 104 -10.77 13.96 14.55
CA ILE A 104 -9.36 14.34 14.80
C ILE A 104 -8.90 15.44 13.86
N TYR A 105 -9.21 15.37 12.56
CA TYR A 105 -8.89 16.46 11.64
C TYR A 105 -9.57 17.78 12.05
N LYS A 106 -10.84 17.75 12.48
CA LYS A 106 -11.53 18.95 13.01
C LYS A 106 -10.79 19.53 14.22
N GLU A 107 -10.40 18.69 15.18
CA GLU A 107 -9.71 19.13 16.40
C GLU A 107 -8.31 19.68 16.10
N TYR A 108 -7.58 19.09 15.18
CA TYR A 108 -6.26 19.57 14.76
C TYR A 108 -6.35 20.82 13.88
N ALA A 109 -7.38 20.94 13.04
CA ALA A 109 -7.61 22.14 12.24
C ALA A 109 -7.87 23.36 13.14
N ALA A 110 -8.54 23.18 14.28
CA ALA A 110 -8.72 24.24 15.27
C ALA A 110 -7.42 24.68 15.95
N LYS A 111 -6.37 23.85 15.92
CA LYS A 111 -5.03 24.13 16.44
C LYS A 111 -4.05 24.65 15.36
N ALA A 112 -4.47 24.67 14.09
CA ALA A 112 -3.63 25.05 12.97
C ALA A 112 -3.19 26.53 13.05
N THR A 113 -1.97 26.82 12.61
CA THR A 113 -1.45 28.20 12.62
C THR A 113 -2.04 29.02 11.47
N SER A 114 -1.88 30.35 11.53
CA SER A 114 -2.30 31.22 10.41
C SER A 114 -1.64 30.83 9.08
N ASP A 115 -0.39 30.36 9.10
CA ASP A 115 0.33 29.92 7.91
C ASP A 115 -0.26 28.61 7.36
N ASP A 116 -0.62 27.68 8.25
CA ASP A 116 -1.27 26.42 7.84
C ASP A 116 -2.62 26.68 7.16
N VAL A 117 -3.43 27.54 7.77
CA VAL A 117 -4.74 27.92 7.23
C VAL A 117 -4.61 28.60 5.87
N LYS A 118 -3.58 29.43 5.67
CA LYS A 118 -3.30 30.07 4.39
C LYS A 118 -2.90 29.04 3.33
N GLN A 119 -1.99 28.13 3.66
CA GLN A 119 -1.57 27.06 2.74
C GLN A 119 -2.74 26.14 2.37
N ALA A 120 -3.59 25.81 3.35
CA ALA A 120 -4.78 25.03 3.14
C ALA A 120 -5.80 25.74 2.24
N GLU A 121 -5.94 27.06 2.36
CA GLU A 121 -6.82 27.87 1.52
C GLU A 121 -6.35 27.89 0.06
N GLU A 122 -5.06 28.09 -0.19
CA GLU A 122 -4.49 28.06 -1.54
C GLU A 122 -4.72 26.68 -2.21
N SER A 123 -4.49 25.60 -1.45
CA SER A 123 -4.67 24.23 -1.93
C SER A 123 -6.15 23.91 -2.20
N ALA A 124 -7.04 24.31 -1.30
CA ALA A 124 -8.47 24.08 -1.44
C ALA A 124 -9.09 24.88 -2.59
N ALA A 125 -8.66 26.13 -2.79
CA ALA A 125 -9.11 26.95 -3.92
C ALA A 125 -8.66 26.35 -5.26
N THR A 126 -7.45 25.79 -5.31
CA THR A 126 -6.96 25.08 -6.50
C THR A 126 -7.82 23.85 -6.81
N PHE A 127 -8.11 23.03 -5.79
CA PHE A 127 -9.00 21.88 -5.93
C PHE A 127 -10.39 22.28 -6.40
N ARG A 128 -10.99 23.35 -5.85
CA ARG A 128 -12.29 23.85 -6.31
C ARG A 128 -12.27 24.20 -7.79
N GLY A 129 -11.24 24.93 -8.24
CA GLY A 129 -11.10 25.28 -9.64
C GLY A 129 -11.04 24.05 -10.57
N GLN A 130 -10.35 22.99 -10.15
CA GLN A 130 -10.30 21.72 -10.87
C GLN A 130 -11.66 21.02 -10.88
N LEU A 131 -12.34 20.97 -9.73
CA LEU A 131 -13.67 20.38 -9.61
C LEU A 131 -14.68 21.11 -10.50
N ASP A 132 -14.67 22.44 -10.49
CA ASP A 132 -15.53 23.27 -11.34
C ASP A 132 -15.25 23.05 -12.83
N GLU A 133 -14.01 22.78 -13.22
CA GLU A 133 -13.66 22.49 -14.61
C GLU A 133 -14.13 21.09 -15.03
N VAL A 134 -13.91 20.07 -14.20
CA VAL A 134 -14.41 18.71 -14.46
C VAL A 134 -15.94 18.69 -14.55
N LEU A 135 -16.65 19.50 -13.77
CA LEU A 135 -18.10 19.61 -13.84
C LEU A 135 -18.63 20.23 -15.16
N LYS A 136 -17.76 20.87 -15.96
CA LYS A 136 -18.10 21.34 -17.31
C LYS A 136 -17.82 20.29 -18.39
N ASP A 137 -17.05 19.26 -18.08
CA ASP A 137 -16.72 18.18 -19.02
C ASP A 137 -17.91 17.20 -19.12
N GLU A 138 -18.56 17.15 -20.27
CA GLU A 138 -19.71 16.27 -20.52
C GLU A 138 -19.42 14.78 -20.32
N ALA A 139 -18.17 14.33 -20.48
CA ALA A 139 -17.80 12.93 -20.29
C ALA A 139 -17.64 12.55 -18.81
N GLN A 140 -17.29 13.51 -17.95
CA GLN A 140 -16.94 13.26 -16.54
C GLN A 140 -17.96 13.83 -15.56
N LYS A 141 -18.70 14.88 -15.94
CA LYS A 141 -19.59 15.61 -15.03
C LYS A 141 -20.63 14.73 -14.36
N GLU A 142 -21.15 13.71 -15.05
CA GLU A 142 -22.27 12.92 -14.54
C GLU A 142 -21.85 12.02 -13.38
N SER A 143 -20.70 11.35 -13.47
CA SER A 143 -20.18 10.53 -12.37
C SER A 143 -19.81 11.38 -11.16
N ILE A 144 -19.20 12.55 -11.37
CA ILE A 144 -18.87 13.48 -10.28
C ILE A 144 -20.12 14.08 -9.66
N LYS A 145 -21.09 14.50 -10.48
CA LYS A 145 -22.35 15.06 -10.01
C LYS A 145 -23.14 14.05 -9.19
N GLN A 146 -23.15 12.78 -9.56
CA GLN A 146 -23.77 11.71 -8.76
C GLN A 146 -23.16 11.65 -7.36
N ILE A 147 -21.84 11.75 -7.21
CA ILE A 147 -21.16 11.75 -5.91
C ILE A 147 -21.54 12.99 -5.07
N LEU A 148 -21.56 14.16 -5.70
CA LEU A 148 -21.90 15.43 -5.04
C LEU A 148 -23.38 15.46 -4.60
N ASP A 149 -24.28 14.99 -5.47
CA ASP A 149 -25.72 14.98 -5.25
C ASP A 149 -26.13 14.05 -4.09
N LYS A 150 -25.34 13.01 -3.75
CA LYS A 150 -25.58 12.11 -2.59
C LYS A 150 -25.78 12.86 -1.27
N SER A 151 -25.05 13.96 -1.06
CA SER A 151 -25.11 14.79 0.16
C SER A 151 -25.46 16.26 -0.11
N GLY A 152 -25.72 16.61 -1.38
CA GLY A 152 -25.87 18.00 -1.81
C GLY A 152 -24.60 18.82 -1.58
N LEU A 153 -23.42 18.21 -1.75
CA LEU A 153 -22.13 18.86 -1.60
C LEU A 153 -21.87 19.79 -2.77
N THR A 154 -21.78 21.09 -2.52
CA THR A 154 -21.38 22.06 -3.56
C THR A 154 -19.85 22.15 -3.68
N SER A 155 -19.31 22.61 -4.82
CA SER A 155 -17.86 22.78 -4.99
C SER A 155 -17.26 23.77 -3.98
N LYS A 156 -17.99 24.83 -3.61
CA LYS A 156 -17.61 25.77 -2.54
C LYS A 156 -17.62 25.13 -1.15
N GLU A 157 -18.52 24.20 -0.87
CA GLU A 157 -18.49 23.43 0.38
C GLU A 157 -17.36 22.41 0.39
N ALA A 158 -17.07 21.78 -0.74
CA ALA A 158 -15.94 20.88 -0.90
C ALA A 158 -14.61 21.61 -0.63
N GLU A 159 -14.45 22.84 -1.15
CA GLU A 159 -13.32 23.73 -0.82
C GLU A 159 -13.20 23.96 0.69
N ARG A 160 -14.30 24.34 1.37
CA ARG A 160 -14.28 24.61 2.81
C ARG A 160 -13.92 23.38 3.64
N LEU A 161 -14.47 22.22 3.29
CA LEU A 161 -14.12 20.94 3.92
C LEU A 161 -12.64 20.61 3.70
N LEU A 162 -12.16 20.73 2.46
CA LEU A 162 -10.78 20.42 2.14
C LEU A 162 -9.81 21.38 2.84
N LYS A 163 -10.13 22.67 2.94
CA LYS A 163 -9.36 23.64 3.73
C LYS A 163 -9.24 23.19 5.19
N MET A 164 -10.33 22.74 5.81
CA MET A 164 -10.32 22.25 7.19
C MET A 164 -9.46 20.98 7.32
N LEU A 165 -9.63 20.01 6.41
CA LEU A 165 -8.84 18.76 6.42
C LEU A 165 -7.35 19.01 6.24
N ILE A 166 -6.96 19.87 5.28
CA ILE A 166 -5.55 20.21 5.03
C ILE A 166 -4.97 20.99 6.23
N SER A 167 -5.74 21.89 6.83
CA SER A 167 -5.30 22.60 8.04
C SER A 167 -5.03 21.62 9.19
N GLY A 168 -5.91 20.63 9.38
CA GLY A 168 -5.74 19.56 10.35
C GLY A 168 -4.50 18.71 10.06
N GLU A 169 -4.30 18.30 8.80
CA GLU A 169 -3.12 17.52 8.39
C GLU A 169 -1.82 18.27 8.64
N LEU A 170 -1.74 19.57 8.28
CA LEU A 170 -0.54 20.38 8.52
C LEU A 170 -0.23 20.51 10.02
N ALA A 171 -1.26 20.64 10.86
CA ALA A 171 -1.09 20.64 12.31
C ALA A 171 -0.62 19.28 12.85
N ILE A 172 -1.13 18.16 12.31
CA ILE A 172 -0.67 16.80 12.66
C ILE A 172 0.78 16.60 12.21
N ASP A 173 1.14 17.07 11.02
CA ASP A 173 2.50 16.98 10.49
C ASP A 173 3.49 17.78 11.36
N LYS A 174 3.09 18.94 11.90
CA LYS A 174 3.90 19.68 12.88
C LYS A 174 4.09 18.89 14.17
N LYS A 175 3.02 18.32 14.73
CA LYS A 175 3.10 17.44 15.90
C LYS A 175 4.02 16.24 15.63
N PHE A 176 3.97 15.67 14.43
CA PHE A 176 4.90 14.63 14.01
C PHE A 176 6.35 15.12 13.99
N GLN A 177 6.63 16.32 13.46
CA GLN A 177 7.97 16.90 13.49
C GLN A 177 8.45 17.17 14.92
N GLU A 178 7.58 17.64 15.82
CA GLU A 178 7.91 17.80 17.24
C GLU A 178 8.32 16.47 17.88
N ILE A 179 7.53 15.42 17.68
CA ILE A 179 7.83 14.07 18.17
C ILE A 179 9.13 13.55 17.56
N LYS A 180 9.31 13.71 16.24
CA LYS A 180 10.53 13.32 15.53
C LYS A 180 11.75 14.03 16.12
N ASN A 181 11.69 15.34 16.30
CA ASN A 181 12.77 16.14 16.86
C ASN A 181 13.07 15.82 18.33
N ALA A 182 12.09 15.30 19.07
CA ALA A 182 12.26 14.85 20.45
C ALA A 182 12.90 13.45 20.57
N VAL A 183 12.99 12.68 19.49
CA VAL A 183 13.69 11.38 19.50
C VAL A 183 15.18 11.61 19.72
N THR A 184 15.68 11.07 20.81
CA THR A 184 17.06 11.25 21.29
C THR A 184 18.05 10.37 20.53
N GLU A 185 19.33 10.73 20.56
CA GLU A 185 20.39 9.91 19.96
C GLU A 185 20.51 8.54 20.62
N ASP A 186 20.27 8.44 21.93
CA ASP A 186 20.24 7.18 22.68
C ASP A 186 19.14 6.24 22.20
N GLU A 187 17.95 6.78 21.86
CA GLU A 187 16.86 5.98 21.28
C GLU A 187 17.21 5.48 19.87
N ILE A 188 17.83 6.33 19.04
CA ILE A 188 18.29 5.93 17.70
C ILE A 188 19.37 4.84 17.82
N ARG A 189 20.29 4.97 18.77
CA ARG A 189 21.32 3.97 19.04
C ARG A 189 20.71 2.65 19.53
N ALA A 190 19.80 2.71 20.49
CA ALA A 190 19.10 1.53 20.99
C ALA A 190 18.31 0.81 19.88
N GLU A 191 17.70 1.55 18.93
CA GLU A 191 17.03 0.96 17.78
C GLU A 191 18.01 0.31 16.80
N PHE A 192 19.14 0.96 16.52
CA PHE A 192 20.23 0.39 15.71
C PHE A 192 20.77 -0.91 16.31
N ASP A 193 21.00 -0.92 17.63
CA ASP A 193 21.60 -2.04 18.35
C ASP A 193 20.74 -3.31 18.37
N LYS A 194 19.44 -3.22 18.03
CA LYS A 194 18.56 -4.40 17.87
C LYS A 194 19.00 -5.30 16.73
N ALA A 195 19.55 -4.73 15.65
CA ALA A 195 19.97 -5.46 14.46
C ALA A 195 21.09 -4.71 13.71
N PRO A 196 22.30 -4.58 14.28
CA PRO A 196 23.38 -3.80 13.67
C PRO A 196 23.78 -4.34 12.28
N SER A 197 23.70 -5.66 12.10
CA SER A 197 23.99 -6.34 10.83
C SER A 197 23.05 -5.97 9.70
N ASP A 198 21.83 -5.48 10.02
CA ASP A 198 20.87 -5.05 9.00
C ASP A 198 21.34 -3.76 8.30
N TYR A 199 22.26 -3.00 8.92
CA TYR A 199 22.81 -1.78 8.37
C TYR A 199 24.11 -1.98 7.60
N ASN A 200 24.65 -3.20 7.58
CA ASN A 200 25.84 -3.52 6.81
C ASN A 200 25.61 -3.28 5.32
N ILE A 201 26.63 -2.75 4.65
CA ILE A 201 26.64 -2.56 3.20
C ILE A 201 27.44 -3.71 2.59
N VAL A 202 26.79 -4.49 1.73
CA VAL A 202 27.33 -5.75 1.22
C VAL A 202 27.21 -5.79 -0.29
N THR A 203 28.32 -6.15 -0.96
CA THR A 203 28.32 -6.54 -2.36
C THR A 203 28.35 -8.06 -2.44
N VAL A 204 27.39 -8.63 -3.15
CA VAL A 204 27.29 -10.07 -3.37
C VAL A 204 27.11 -10.36 -4.85
N ARG A 205 27.58 -11.52 -5.28
CA ARG A 205 27.06 -12.19 -6.47
C ARG A 205 26.22 -13.37 -6.05
N HIS A 206 25.09 -13.55 -6.72
CA HIS A 206 24.22 -14.67 -6.43
C HIS A 206 23.60 -15.31 -7.68
N ILE A 207 23.19 -16.56 -7.55
CA ILE A 207 22.33 -17.27 -8.50
C ILE A 207 21.11 -17.74 -7.73
N LEU A 208 19.93 -17.25 -8.10
CA LEU A 208 18.66 -17.72 -7.57
C LEU A 208 18.14 -18.85 -8.47
N VAL A 209 17.93 -20.04 -7.93
CA VAL A 209 17.15 -21.09 -8.57
C VAL A 209 15.78 -21.11 -7.93
N ALA A 210 14.78 -20.58 -8.65
CA ALA A 210 13.48 -20.34 -8.08
C ALA A 210 12.60 -21.60 -8.02
N THR A 211 11.85 -21.74 -6.93
CA THR A 211 10.79 -22.77 -6.77
C THR A 211 9.45 -22.29 -7.28
N THR A 212 9.22 -20.97 -7.34
CA THR A 212 8.02 -20.34 -7.90
C THR A 212 8.37 -19.40 -9.05
N ASP A 213 7.46 -19.25 -10.01
CA ASP A 213 7.59 -18.26 -11.06
C ASP A 213 7.24 -16.87 -10.52
N SER A 214 8.15 -15.91 -10.68
CA SER A 214 7.96 -14.56 -10.14
C SER A 214 6.82 -13.78 -10.81
N ALA A 215 6.40 -14.16 -12.02
CA ALA A 215 5.35 -13.49 -12.78
C ALA A 215 3.97 -14.11 -12.54
N THR A 216 3.88 -15.45 -12.46
CA THR A 216 2.59 -16.15 -12.29
C THR A 216 2.31 -16.57 -10.85
N GLY A 217 3.35 -16.67 -10.01
CA GLY A 217 3.26 -17.22 -8.65
C GLY A 217 3.09 -18.74 -8.61
N GLU A 218 3.07 -19.40 -9.75
CA GLU A 218 2.91 -20.85 -9.85
C GLU A 218 4.21 -21.59 -9.50
N GLU A 219 4.08 -22.85 -9.12
CA GLU A 219 5.23 -23.72 -8.90
C GLU A 219 6.03 -23.86 -10.21
N LYS A 220 7.33 -23.56 -10.12
CA LYS A 220 8.28 -23.66 -11.22
C LYS A 220 9.16 -24.90 -11.11
N ARG A 221 9.53 -25.27 -9.88
CA ARG A 221 10.36 -26.45 -9.54
C ARG A 221 10.05 -26.91 -8.13
N THR A 222 10.22 -28.20 -7.86
CA THR A 222 10.26 -28.68 -6.48
C THR A 222 11.52 -28.16 -5.77
N GLU A 223 11.53 -28.18 -4.44
CA GLU A 223 12.72 -27.81 -3.67
C GLU A 223 13.92 -28.71 -3.99
N GLU A 224 13.71 -30.01 -4.22
CA GLU A 224 14.78 -30.96 -4.56
C GLU A 224 15.40 -30.65 -5.92
N GLU A 225 14.57 -30.31 -6.92
CA GLU A 225 15.02 -29.91 -8.25
C GLU A 225 15.80 -28.59 -8.21
N ALA A 226 15.28 -27.61 -7.47
CA ALA A 226 15.92 -26.32 -7.28
C ALA A 226 17.27 -26.47 -6.57
N LEU A 227 17.34 -27.30 -5.52
CA LEU A 227 18.57 -27.61 -4.79
C LEU A 227 19.59 -28.32 -5.69
N ALA A 228 19.18 -29.32 -6.47
CA ALA A 228 20.06 -30.04 -7.38
C ALA A 228 20.68 -29.09 -8.42
N ARG A 229 19.84 -28.22 -9.01
CA ARG A 229 20.29 -27.21 -9.97
C ARG A 229 21.18 -26.14 -9.34
N ALA A 230 20.90 -25.69 -8.12
CA ALA A 230 21.76 -24.76 -7.39
C ALA A 230 23.13 -25.38 -7.05
N LYS A 231 23.15 -26.67 -6.64
CA LYS A 231 24.40 -27.41 -6.41
C LYS A 231 25.23 -27.55 -7.68
N GLU A 232 24.60 -27.79 -8.81
CA GLU A 232 25.27 -27.84 -10.11
C GLU A 232 25.91 -26.49 -10.46
N ALA A 233 25.15 -25.39 -10.38
CA ALA A 233 25.65 -24.03 -10.63
C ALA A 233 26.85 -23.70 -9.72
N ARG A 234 26.75 -24.03 -8.42
CA ARG A 234 27.83 -23.88 -7.46
C ARG A 234 29.07 -24.68 -7.86
N ALA A 235 28.92 -25.95 -8.24
CA ALA A 235 30.05 -26.80 -8.64
C ALA A 235 30.78 -26.22 -9.85
N LYS A 236 30.03 -25.71 -10.85
CA LYS A 236 30.60 -25.03 -12.03
C LYS A 236 31.33 -23.74 -11.65
N LEU A 237 30.79 -22.94 -10.73
CA LEU A 237 31.45 -21.74 -10.21
C LEU A 237 32.76 -22.07 -9.47
N ILE A 238 32.76 -23.11 -8.62
CA ILE A 238 33.96 -23.56 -7.90
C ILE A 238 35.04 -24.07 -8.87
N ALA A 239 34.63 -24.70 -9.98
CA ALA A 239 35.54 -25.14 -11.04
C ALA A 239 36.11 -23.98 -11.89
N GLY A 240 35.78 -22.73 -11.59
CA GLY A 240 36.30 -21.54 -12.28
C GLY A 240 35.40 -21.03 -13.42
N GLY A 241 34.14 -21.46 -13.49
CA GLY A 241 33.17 -20.94 -14.45
C GLY A 241 32.88 -19.44 -14.27
N SER A 242 32.48 -18.78 -15.35
CA SER A 242 32.14 -17.35 -15.34
C SER A 242 30.83 -17.09 -14.60
N TRP A 243 30.83 -16.10 -13.69
CA TRP A 243 29.60 -15.64 -13.02
C TRP A 243 28.58 -15.09 -14.01
N ASP A 244 29.02 -14.34 -15.02
CA ASP A 244 28.11 -13.71 -15.98
C ASP A 244 27.39 -14.74 -16.85
N GLU A 245 28.08 -15.83 -17.21
CA GLU A 245 27.50 -16.92 -18.01
C GLU A 245 26.59 -17.79 -17.15
N LEU A 246 27.06 -18.21 -15.97
CA LEU A 246 26.30 -19.10 -15.10
C LEU A 246 25.09 -18.40 -14.47
N ALA A 247 25.17 -17.10 -14.17
CA ALA A 247 23.99 -16.36 -13.73
C ALA A 247 22.92 -16.29 -14.83
N LYS A 248 23.30 -16.08 -16.09
CA LYS A 248 22.35 -16.10 -17.22
C LYS A 248 21.73 -17.47 -17.45
N GLU A 249 22.50 -18.54 -17.28
CA GLU A 249 22.05 -19.92 -17.51
C GLU A 249 21.20 -20.47 -16.35
N TYR A 250 21.58 -20.15 -15.11
CA TYR A 250 21.00 -20.78 -13.92
C TYR A 250 20.09 -19.87 -13.10
N SER A 251 20.29 -18.55 -13.15
CA SER A 251 19.55 -17.63 -12.27
C SER A 251 18.18 -17.28 -12.86
N ASP A 252 17.16 -17.44 -12.03
CA ASP A 252 15.80 -17.01 -12.27
C ASP A 252 15.54 -15.59 -11.73
N ASP A 253 16.52 -14.93 -11.10
CA ASP A 253 16.37 -13.54 -10.63
C ASP A 253 16.38 -12.55 -11.82
N PRO A 254 15.24 -11.93 -12.16
CA PRO A 254 15.19 -10.97 -13.27
C PRO A 254 15.99 -9.70 -12.99
N GLY A 255 16.25 -9.38 -11.71
CA GLY A 255 16.92 -8.14 -11.33
C GLY A 255 18.44 -8.15 -11.52
N SER A 256 19.07 -9.33 -11.52
CA SER A 256 20.54 -9.43 -11.55
C SER A 256 21.12 -10.49 -12.49
N LYS A 257 20.33 -11.44 -13.01
CA LYS A 257 20.85 -12.53 -13.85
C LYS A 257 21.67 -12.05 -15.05
N ASP A 258 21.25 -10.95 -15.68
CA ASP A 258 21.91 -10.39 -16.86
C ASP A 258 23.18 -9.60 -16.53
N ASN A 259 23.40 -9.28 -15.26
CA ASN A 259 24.56 -8.60 -14.72
C ASN A 259 25.38 -9.51 -13.78
N GLY A 260 25.40 -10.82 -14.06
CA GLY A 260 26.22 -11.79 -13.33
C GLY A 260 25.83 -11.98 -11.88
N GLY A 261 24.54 -11.78 -11.55
CA GLY A 261 24.02 -11.97 -10.21
C GLY A 261 24.40 -10.87 -9.22
N LEU A 262 24.91 -9.73 -9.69
CA LEU A 262 25.53 -8.72 -8.84
C LEU A 262 24.48 -7.85 -8.14
N TYR A 263 24.50 -7.84 -6.81
CA TYR A 263 23.99 -6.75 -5.98
C TYR A 263 25.17 -6.00 -5.39
N ALA A 264 25.35 -4.75 -5.79
CA ALA A 264 26.48 -3.90 -5.40
C ALA A 264 26.09 -2.92 -4.31
N ASP A 265 26.92 -2.85 -3.24
CA ASP A 265 26.80 -1.92 -2.12
C ASP A 265 25.35 -1.82 -1.57
N ALA A 266 24.70 -2.97 -1.42
CA ALA A 266 23.33 -3.09 -0.96
C ALA A 266 23.26 -3.19 0.57
N LYS A 267 22.18 -2.70 1.17
CA LYS A 267 21.95 -2.83 2.61
C LYS A 267 21.44 -4.24 2.92
N ALA A 268 22.12 -4.95 3.82
CA ALA A 268 21.78 -6.33 4.13
C ALA A 268 20.35 -6.49 4.70
N GLY A 269 19.87 -5.52 5.47
CA GLY A 269 18.52 -5.50 6.03
C GLY A 269 17.39 -5.38 5.00
N ASP A 270 17.69 -5.12 3.73
CA ASP A 270 16.69 -5.06 2.66
C ASP A 270 16.42 -6.46 2.05
N TRP A 271 17.19 -7.48 2.44
CA TRP A 271 17.04 -8.86 2.00
C TRP A 271 16.23 -9.72 2.99
N VAL A 272 15.64 -10.79 2.47
CA VAL A 272 15.00 -11.84 3.29
C VAL A 272 16.00 -12.47 4.26
N GLU A 273 15.50 -12.93 5.41
CA GLU A 273 16.31 -13.28 6.58
C GLU A 273 17.45 -14.25 6.27
N GLU A 274 17.18 -15.33 5.53
CA GLU A 274 18.19 -16.36 5.25
C GLU A 274 19.29 -15.84 4.30
N PHE A 275 18.92 -15.04 3.30
CA PHE A 275 19.89 -14.38 2.41
C PHE A 275 20.72 -13.34 3.17
N LYS A 276 20.05 -12.51 3.99
CA LYS A 276 20.69 -11.52 4.87
C LYS A 276 21.70 -12.18 5.82
N GLN A 277 21.31 -13.29 6.44
CA GLN A 277 22.18 -14.07 7.31
C GLN A 277 23.41 -14.58 6.54
N ALA A 278 23.21 -15.14 5.35
CA ALA A 278 24.30 -15.61 4.51
C ALA A 278 25.26 -14.46 4.13
N ALA A 279 24.73 -13.32 3.68
CA ALA A 279 25.53 -12.16 3.33
C ALA A 279 26.36 -11.62 4.51
N ASN A 280 25.81 -11.66 5.73
CA ASN A 280 26.48 -11.17 6.94
C ASN A 280 27.46 -12.16 7.56
N THR A 281 27.33 -13.46 7.30
CA THR A 281 28.12 -14.49 7.99
C THR A 281 29.08 -15.26 7.09
N GLN A 282 28.79 -15.40 5.80
CA GLN A 282 29.66 -16.11 4.87
C GLN A 282 31.03 -15.42 4.78
N PRO A 283 32.13 -16.19 4.63
CA PRO A 283 33.45 -15.62 4.38
C PRO A 283 33.50 -14.88 3.04
N ILE A 284 34.15 -13.71 3.03
CA ILE A 284 34.35 -12.92 1.81
C ILE A 284 35.16 -13.73 0.79
N GLY A 285 34.72 -13.72 -0.46
CA GLY A 285 35.35 -14.40 -1.59
C GLY A 285 34.99 -15.88 -1.74
N VAL A 286 34.28 -16.47 -0.78
CA VAL A 286 33.92 -17.89 -0.77
C VAL A 286 32.52 -18.08 -1.37
N ILE A 287 32.37 -19.10 -2.22
CA ILE A 287 31.07 -19.54 -2.74
C ILE A 287 30.45 -20.47 -1.70
N GLY A 288 29.42 -19.97 -1.00
CA GLY A 288 28.71 -20.70 0.04
C GLY A 288 27.91 -21.89 -0.48
N GLU A 289 27.44 -22.76 0.42
CA GLU A 289 26.42 -23.77 0.09
C GLU A 289 25.10 -23.08 -0.31
N PRO A 290 24.23 -23.72 -1.11
CA PRO A 290 22.92 -23.15 -1.46
C PRO A 290 22.08 -22.82 -0.23
N VAL A 291 21.53 -21.61 -0.20
CA VAL A 291 20.70 -21.08 0.89
C VAL A 291 19.24 -21.10 0.45
N LEU A 292 18.38 -21.80 1.18
CA LEU A 292 16.94 -21.80 0.92
C LEU A 292 16.32 -20.50 1.44
N THR A 293 15.48 -19.87 0.62
CA THR A 293 14.59 -18.77 1.01
C THR A 293 13.19 -19.02 0.46
N SER A 294 12.24 -18.13 0.75
CA SER A 294 10.90 -18.16 0.15
C SER A 294 10.88 -18.07 -1.39
N TYR A 295 11.99 -17.68 -2.01
CA TYR A 295 12.10 -17.60 -3.47
C TYR A 295 12.72 -18.86 -4.10
N GLY A 296 13.31 -19.76 -3.31
CA GLY A 296 14.06 -20.92 -3.78
C GLY A 296 15.49 -20.94 -3.24
N TYR A 297 16.42 -21.56 -3.98
CA TYR A 297 17.80 -21.73 -3.52
C TYR A 297 18.75 -20.69 -4.11
N HIS A 298 19.55 -20.08 -3.24
CA HIS A 298 20.54 -19.05 -3.60
C HIS A 298 21.96 -19.59 -3.47
N VAL A 299 22.73 -19.56 -4.55
CA VAL A 299 24.19 -19.72 -4.47
C VAL A 299 24.80 -18.33 -4.31
N ILE A 300 25.42 -18.06 -3.17
CA ILE A 300 25.88 -16.71 -2.82
C ILE A 300 27.40 -16.69 -2.69
N LYS A 301 28.01 -15.60 -3.16
CA LYS A 301 29.38 -15.20 -2.87
C LYS A 301 29.39 -13.76 -2.39
N VAL A 302 29.88 -13.54 -1.18
CA VAL A 302 30.11 -12.19 -0.64
C VAL A 302 31.40 -11.65 -1.25
N GLU A 303 31.35 -10.56 -2.00
CA GLU A 303 32.53 -9.92 -2.59
C GLU A 303 33.12 -8.83 -1.70
N LYS A 304 32.25 -8.08 -1.01
CA LYS A 304 32.62 -7.02 -0.08
C LYS A 304 31.58 -6.97 1.03
N ARG A 305 32.02 -6.77 2.27
CA ARG A 305 31.15 -6.49 3.41
C ARG A 305 31.74 -5.36 4.22
N GLU A 306 30.99 -4.28 4.35
CA GLU A 306 31.29 -3.16 5.23
C GLU A 306 30.38 -3.25 6.45
N GLU A 307 31.00 -3.54 7.59
CA GLU A 307 30.31 -3.54 8.88
C GLU A 307 29.98 -2.12 9.29
N MET A 308 28.69 -1.87 9.48
CA MET A 308 28.21 -0.57 9.93
C MET A 308 28.23 -0.52 11.44
N THR A 309 28.82 0.54 11.98
CA THR A 309 28.68 0.90 13.40
C THR A 309 27.81 2.13 13.51
N PHE A 310 27.21 2.36 14.68
CA PHE A 310 26.39 3.54 14.92
C PHE A 310 27.14 4.85 14.60
N ASP A 311 28.43 4.92 14.95
CA ASP A 311 29.26 6.11 14.71
C ASP A 311 29.56 6.34 13.22
N LYS A 312 29.56 5.29 12.41
CA LYS A 312 29.73 5.36 10.94
C LYS A 312 28.41 5.53 10.20
N LEU A 313 27.28 5.37 10.88
CA LEU A 313 25.97 5.41 10.26
C LEU A 313 25.71 6.82 9.67
N PRO A 314 25.45 6.94 8.36
CA PRO A 314 25.16 8.22 7.72
C PRO A 314 23.94 8.94 8.33
N GLN A 315 23.93 10.27 8.24
CA GLN A 315 22.88 11.08 8.87
C GLN A 315 21.49 10.76 8.32
N ASP A 316 21.34 10.51 7.01
CA ASP A 316 20.07 10.11 6.39
C ASP A 316 19.54 8.79 6.95
N LYS A 317 20.43 7.85 7.29
CA LYS A 317 20.06 6.57 7.91
C LYS A 317 19.65 6.76 9.37
N LYS A 318 20.36 7.63 10.12
CA LYS A 318 19.92 8.05 11.47
C LYS A 318 18.55 8.73 11.43
N ASP A 319 18.32 9.57 10.43
CA ASP A 319 17.03 10.26 10.24
C ASP A 319 15.90 9.27 9.89
N ALA A 320 16.19 8.23 9.11
CA ALA A 320 15.23 7.15 8.82
C ALA A 320 14.85 6.35 10.08
N ILE A 321 15.83 6.01 10.93
CA ILE A 321 15.56 5.38 12.24
C ILE A 321 14.72 6.33 13.11
N ARG A 322 15.09 7.61 13.16
CA ARG A 322 14.34 8.65 13.90
C ARG A 322 12.88 8.71 13.45
N GLU A 323 12.65 8.66 12.14
CA GLU A 323 11.32 8.66 11.55
C GLU A 323 10.53 7.40 11.91
N SER A 324 11.18 6.23 11.85
CA SER A 324 10.60 4.94 12.25
C SER A 324 10.20 4.92 13.74
N LEU A 325 10.98 5.58 14.61
CA LEU A 325 10.66 5.72 16.04
C LEU A 325 9.56 6.74 16.32
N ALA A 326 9.50 7.82 15.54
CA ALA A 326 8.52 8.89 15.72
C ALA A 326 7.09 8.48 15.31
N ALA A 327 6.98 7.65 14.26
CA ALA A 327 5.72 7.15 13.74
C ALA A 327 4.83 6.49 14.82
N PRO A 328 5.26 5.42 15.51
CA PRO A 328 4.45 4.78 16.54
C PRO A 328 4.18 5.68 17.75
N LYS A 329 5.06 6.66 18.03
CA LYS A 329 4.82 7.65 19.10
C LYS A 329 3.69 8.61 18.77
N LEU A 330 3.61 9.10 17.53
CA LEU A 330 2.47 9.89 17.07
C LEU A 330 1.18 9.07 17.17
N ASN A 331 1.26 7.79 16.83
CA ASN A 331 0.12 6.90 16.89
C ASN A 331 -0.47 6.80 18.29
N GLU A 332 0.40 6.49 19.25
CA GLU A 332 0.02 6.38 20.65
C GLU A 332 -0.55 7.69 21.20
N GLU A 333 0.02 8.83 20.81
CA GLU A 333 -0.46 10.15 21.22
C GLU A 333 -1.87 10.43 20.68
N MET A 334 -2.12 10.14 19.40
CA MET A 334 -3.43 10.34 18.80
C MET A 334 -4.48 9.37 19.32
N GLU A 335 -4.11 8.13 19.63
CA GLU A 335 -5.00 7.19 20.34
C GLU A 335 -5.40 7.76 21.71
N LYS A 336 -4.44 8.31 22.47
CA LYS A 336 -4.73 8.97 23.76
C LYS A 336 -5.63 10.19 23.59
N GLU A 337 -5.40 11.02 22.58
CA GLU A 337 -6.26 12.17 22.28
C GLU A 337 -7.68 11.73 21.95
N LEU A 338 -7.87 10.73 21.08
CA LEU A 338 -9.17 10.15 20.77
C LEU A 338 -9.89 9.62 22.01
N GLU A 339 -9.19 8.89 22.88
CA GLU A 339 -9.77 8.40 24.12
C GLU A 339 -10.17 9.56 25.05
N ALA A 340 -9.36 10.62 25.13
CA ALA A 340 -9.63 11.80 25.94
C ALA A 340 -10.80 12.66 25.42
N LEU A 341 -11.12 12.58 24.12
CA LEU A 341 -12.31 13.22 23.56
C LEU A 341 -13.60 12.56 24.05
N GLY A 342 -13.56 11.30 24.48
CA GLY A 342 -14.75 10.60 24.99
C GLY A 342 -15.86 10.50 23.94
N ILE A 343 -15.49 10.18 22.69
CA ILE A 343 -16.42 10.16 21.56
C ILE A 343 -17.49 9.08 21.77
N GLU A 344 -18.75 9.51 21.76
CA GLU A 344 -19.93 8.66 21.72
C GLU A 344 -20.44 8.61 20.28
N ILE A 345 -20.31 7.46 19.63
CA ILE A 345 -20.76 7.24 18.25
C ILE A 345 -22.22 6.79 18.25
N SER A 346 -23.04 7.46 17.44
CA SER A 346 -24.47 7.19 17.22
C SER A 346 -24.80 6.93 15.75
N LEU A 347 -23.82 6.46 14.96
CA LEU A 347 -24.04 6.04 13.58
C LEU A 347 -25.14 4.96 13.51
N PRO A 348 -26.04 5.02 12.51
CA PRO A 348 -27.00 3.95 12.26
C PRO A 348 -26.25 2.62 12.07
N GLN A 349 -26.77 1.54 12.66
CA GLN A 349 -26.19 0.22 12.42
C GLN A 349 -26.30 -0.10 10.93
N GLU A 350 -25.19 -0.52 10.33
CA GLU A 350 -25.20 -1.04 8.97
C GLU A 350 -26.06 -2.31 8.96
N GLU A 351 -27.11 -2.32 8.13
CA GLU A 351 -27.84 -3.55 7.86
C GLU A 351 -26.86 -4.51 7.19
N THR A 352 -26.45 -5.56 7.89
CA THR A 352 -25.72 -6.66 7.25
C THR A 352 -26.58 -7.14 6.09
N PRO A 353 -26.07 -7.19 4.85
CA PRO A 353 -26.80 -7.84 3.77
C PRO A 353 -27.19 -9.22 4.27
N ALA A 354 -28.48 -9.53 4.25
CA ALA A 354 -28.95 -10.87 4.59
C ALA A 354 -28.11 -11.86 3.77
N GLU A 355 -27.54 -12.87 4.42
CA GLU A 355 -27.06 -14.05 3.70
C GLU A 355 -28.25 -14.58 2.91
N ASP A 356 -28.27 -14.26 1.62
CA ASP A 356 -29.06 -14.97 0.64
C ASP A 356 -28.63 -16.43 0.76
N GLY A 357 -29.49 -17.23 1.37
CA GLY A 357 -29.37 -18.67 1.47
C GLY A 357 -29.60 -19.37 0.13
N SER A 358 -28.83 -19.01 -0.90
CA SER A 358 -28.63 -19.82 -2.10
C SER A 358 -27.34 -20.62 -1.93
N GLY A 359 -27.40 -21.58 -1.01
CA GLY A 359 -26.57 -22.76 -1.08
C GLY A 359 -27.00 -23.59 -2.29
N GLU A 360 -26.48 -23.28 -3.47
CA GLU A 360 -26.38 -24.26 -4.55
C GLU A 360 -24.97 -24.85 -4.52
N GLU A 361 -24.86 -25.96 -3.80
CA GLU A 361 -23.77 -26.91 -3.98
C GLU A 361 -23.81 -27.43 -5.43
N PRO A 362 -22.68 -27.49 -6.17
CA PRO A 362 -22.64 -28.27 -7.39
C PRO A 362 -22.60 -29.75 -7.00
N GLN A 363 -23.77 -30.39 -6.99
CA GLN A 363 -23.85 -31.85 -6.92
C GLN A 363 -23.24 -32.44 -8.18
N GLY A 364 -22.12 -33.14 -8.01
CA GLY A 364 -21.59 -34.06 -9.01
C GLY A 364 -22.50 -35.27 -9.12
N GLU A 365 -23.05 -35.52 -10.30
CA GLU A 365 -23.69 -36.79 -10.63
C GLU A 365 -22.66 -37.74 -11.24
N ALA A 366 -22.39 -38.81 -10.50
CA ALA A 366 -21.74 -40.02 -11.00
C ALA A 366 -22.80 -41.03 -11.44
N GLY A 367 -22.79 -41.39 -12.73
CA GLY A 367 -22.96 -42.75 -13.25
C GLY A 367 -24.32 -43.46 -13.20
N GLY A 368 -24.71 -44.05 -14.34
CA GLY A 368 -25.37 -45.38 -14.35
C GLY A 368 -26.53 -45.62 -15.33
N ASP A 369 -26.17 -46.19 -16.49
CA ASP A 369 -26.83 -47.29 -17.24
C ASP A 369 -28.16 -47.16 -18.03
N GLY A 370 -28.08 -47.73 -19.26
CA GLY A 370 -29.17 -48.23 -20.13
C GLY A 370 -29.49 -47.30 -21.32
N GLU A 371 -29.43 -47.64 -22.60
CA GLU A 371 -29.49 -48.90 -23.35
C GLU A 371 -28.87 -48.69 -24.76
N ALA A 372 -28.33 -49.76 -25.35
CA ALA A 372 -27.86 -49.86 -26.76
C ALA A 372 -29.07 -49.98 -27.74
N PRO A 373 -28.95 -50.03 -29.10
CA PRO A 373 -27.95 -50.81 -29.84
C PRO A 373 -27.41 -50.24 -31.19
N GLN A 374 -26.24 -50.81 -31.56
CA GLN A 374 -25.76 -51.32 -32.86
C GLN A 374 -26.02 -50.55 -34.18
N ASP A 375 -24.93 -50.27 -34.92
CA ASP A 375 -24.61 -50.81 -36.27
C ASP A 375 -23.48 -49.95 -36.88
N ASP A 376 -22.69 -50.35 -37.86
CA ASP A 376 -21.95 -51.57 -38.15
C ASP A 376 -20.81 -51.07 -39.07
N ALA A 377 -19.61 -51.63 -38.95
CA ALA A 377 -18.48 -51.24 -39.78
C ALA A 377 -18.36 -52.18 -40.97
N GLY A 378 -18.20 -51.64 -42.18
CA GLY A 378 -17.71 -52.44 -43.31
C GLY A 378 -17.79 -51.73 -44.65
N GLY A 379 -16.63 -51.51 -45.29
CA GLY A 379 -16.59 -51.06 -46.67
C GLY A 379 -15.20 -50.66 -47.15
N GLU A 380 -14.33 -51.64 -47.35
CA GLU A 380 -13.03 -51.48 -48.03
C GLU A 380 -13.18 -51.22 -49.55
N ASN A 381 -12.12 -50.59 -50.08
CA ASN A 381 -11.43 -50.88 -51.33
C ASN A 381 -11.78 -50.14 -52.65
N GLY A 382 -10.73 -49.50 -53.18
CA GLY A 382 -10.30 -49.65 -54.58
C GLY A 382 -10.46 -48.42 -55.48
N GLY A 383 -9.35 -47.87 -55.99
CA GLY A 383 -9.39 -46.97 -57.14
C GLY A 383 -8.17 -46.07 -57.36
N ASP A 384 -7.21 -46.58 -58.10
CA ASP A 384 -6.01 -45.97 -58.68
C ASP A 384 -6.27 -44.75 -59.61
N ALA A 385 -5.36 -43.75 -59.59
CA ALA A 385 -4.82 -43.06 -60.77
C ALA A 385 -3.81 -41.97 -60.36
N GLY A 386 -2.60 -42.06 -60.90
CA GLY A 386 -1.48 -41.14 -60.65
C GLY A 386 -1.45 -39.86 -61.51
N GLY A 387 -0.34 -39.12 -61.34
CA GLY A 387 0.08 -37.95 -62.13
C GLY A 387 1.01 -37.06 -61.28
N GLU A 388 2.32 -37.30 -61.31
CA GLU A 388 3.32 -36.60 -62.14
C GLU A 388 3.86 -35.28 -61.53
N THR A 389 5.12 -35.38 -61.06
CA THR A 389 6.26 -34.47 -61.30
C THR A 389 6.04 -32.95 -61.42
N ALA A 390 6.78 -32.15 -60.65
CA ALA A 390 8.13 -31.66 -61.03
C ALA A 390 8.55 -30.42 -60.22
N GLN A 391 9.83 -30.44 -59.81
CA GLN A 391 10.76 -29.34 -59.50
C GLN A 391 10.57 -28.50 -58.24
#